data_AF-A0A8G1RCM3-F1
#
_entry.id   AF-A0A8G1RCM3-F1
#
_cell.length_a   1.000
_cell.length_b   1.000
_cell.length_c   1.000
_cell.angle_alpha   90.00
_cell.angle_beta   90.00
_cell.angle_gamma   90.00
#
_symmetry.space_group_name_H-M   'P 1'
#
loop_
_entity.id
_entity.type
_entity.pdbx_description
1 polymer ?
#
loop_
_entity_poly.entity_id
_entity_poly.type
_entity_poly.pdbx_seq_one_letter_code
_entity_poly.pdbx_strand_id
1 'polypeptide(L)'
;MSASTDATPASNVLGTIGTVFWCIQLVPQIWYNWRRKKTEGLPPAMGFLWAICAVPMGVYLILQEVNLPMQIQPQIFGTFSAIIWAQILHYDHSYTSQKATFACVGLLAIMGGVEALLILTLRIPYNKGITWPDLLVGAIATVLLAGGMLPIYFELGKRQGRVIGINWVFLCIDTLGGLFSIFALVAQGSFDILGGVMYIVVVVLELGIYLSHIIWRIRFREARKEAKLSGRNVEDVLRMSSPA
;
A
#
# COMPACT_ATOMS: atom_id res chain seq x y z
N MET A 1 1.41 36.68 3.62
CA MET A 1 0.39 36.72 2.56
C MET A 1 0.71 35.60 1.59
N SER A 2 0.21 34.40 1.86
CA SER A 2 0.43 33.21 1.03
C SER A 2 -0.33 33.39 -0.27
N ALA A 3 0.39 33.39 -1.39
CA ALA A 3 -0.20 33.36 -2.71
C ALA A 3 -1.19 32.19 -2.78
N SER A 4 -2.47 32.50 -2.94
CA SER A 4 -3.49 31.59 -3.41
C SER A 4 -3.09 31.16 -4.82
N THR A 5 -2.26 30.13 -4.92
CA THR A 5 -2.11 29.37 -6.15
C THR A 5 -3.33 28.49 -6.21
N ASP A 6 -4.44 29.05 -6.68
CA ASP A 6 -5.71 28.34 -6.78
C ASP A 6 -5.45 27.03 -7.54
N ALA A 7 -5.62 25.91 -6.84
CA ALA A 7 -5.43 24.59 -7.42
C ALA A 7 -6.23 24.52 -8.73
N THR A 8 -5.53 24.24 -9.83
CA THR A 8 -6.18 24.24 -11.14
C THR A 8 -7.34 23.23 -11.12
N PRO A 9 -8.45 23.48 -11.83
CA PRO A 9 -9.55 22.51 -11.92
C PRO A 9 -9.04 21.11 -12.32
N ALA A 10 -8.05 21.07 -13.20
CA ALA A 10 -7.35 19.84 -13.59
C ALA A 10 -6.65 19.16 -12.41
N SER A 11 -5.85 19.90 -11.61
CA SER A 11 -5.20 19.37 -10.40
C SER A 11 -6.22 18.77 -9.43
N ASN A 12 -7.33 19.46 -9.17
CA ASN A 12 -8.35 18.97 -8.24
C ASN A 12 -9.03 17.70 -8.75
N VAL A 13 -9.37 17.64 -10.04
CA VAL A 13 -9.99 16.45 -10.65
C VAL A 13 -9.02 15.27 -10.63
N LEU A 14 -7.78 15.46 -11.08
CA LEU A 14 -6.76 14.41 -11.12
C LEU A 14 -6.43 13.90 -9.71
N GLY A 15 -6.26 14.79 -8.73
CA GLY A 15 -5.97 14.43 -7.35
C GLY A 15 -7.14 13.70 -6.69
N THR A 16 -8.38 14.08 -7.01
CA THR A 16 -9.57 13.38 -6.54
C THR A 16 -9.65 11.96 -7.12
N ILE A 17 -9.41 11.80 -8.43
CA ILE A 17 -9.37 10.47 -9.06
C ILE A 17 -8.30 9.59 -8.41
N GLY A 18 -7.09 10.14 -8.21
CA GLY A 18 -6.00 9.43 -7.54
C GLY A 18 -6.38 8.98 -6.12
N THR A 19 -6.95 9.89 -5.34
CA THR A 19 -7.41 9.62 -3.97
C THR A 19 -8.49 8.53 -3.95
N VAL A 20 -9.45 8.58 -4.87
CA VAL A 20 -10.53 7.57 -4.97
C VAL A 20 -9.95 6.20 -5.28
N PHE A 21 -9.00 6.10 -6.21
CA PHE A 21 -8.33 4.83 -6.49
C PHE A 21 -7.64 4.28 -5.24
N TRP A 22 -6.91 5.12 -4.50
CA TRP A 22 -6.26 4.67 -3.27
C TRP A 22 -7.21 4.27 -2.15
N CYS A 23 -8.37 4.91 -2.05
CA CYS A 23 -9.40 4.48 -1.11
C CYS A 23 -9.90 3.05 -1.41
N ILE A 24 -9.95 2.63 -2.68
CA ILE A 24 -10.53 1.33 -3.07
C ILE A 24 -9.47 0.27 -3.42
N GLN A 25 -8.18 0.63 -3.48
CA GLN A 25 -7.11 -0.22 -4.03
C GLN A 25 -7.05 -1.61 -3.36
N LEU A 26 -7.24 -1.67 -2.04
CA LEU A 26 -7.08 -2.91 -1.27
C LEU A 26 -8.31 -3.83 -1.33
N VAL A 27 -9.46 -3.35 -1.80
CA VAL A 27 -10.70 -4.13 -1.88
C VAL A 27 -10.55 -5.38 -2.76
N PRO A 28 -10.00 -5.31 -3.99
CA PRO A 28 -9.68 -6.49 -4.79
C PRO A 28 -8.79 -7.51 -4.08
N GLN A 29 -7.81 -7.06 -3.30
CA GLN A 29 -6.90 -7.96 -2.56
C GLN A 29 -7.65 -8.67 -1.42
N ILE A 30 -8.45 -7.94 -0.64
CA ILE A 30 -9.28 -8.51 0.43
C ILE A 30 -10.23 -9.56 -0.13
N TRP A 31 -10.89 -9.24 -1.24
CA TRP A 31 -11.80 -10.17 -1.90
C TRP A 31 -11.07 -11.40 -2.46
N TYR A 32 -9.90 -11.20 -3.06
CA TYR A 32 -9.06 -12.28 -3.59
C TYR A 32 -8.64 -13.27 -2.50
N ASN A 33 -8.16 -12.75 -1.36
CA ASN A 33 -7.82 -13.55 -0.19
C ASN A 33 -9.04 -14.33 0.33
N TRP A 34 -10.19 -13.66 0.45
CA TRP A 34 -11.43 -14.28 0.91
C TRP A 34 -11.93 -15.38 -0.05
N ARG A 35 -11.79 -15.20 -1.37
CA ARG A 35 -12.19 -16.21 -2.36
C ARG A 35 -11.28 -17.44 -2.33
N ARG A 36 -9.96 -17.24 -2.20
CA ARG A 36 -8.97 -18.33 -2.22
C ARG A 36 -8.84 -19.05 -0.88
N LYS A 37 -9.23 -18.41 0.23
CA LYS A 37 -9.02 -18.90 1.62
C LYS A 37 -7.56 -19.24 1.91
N LYS A 38 -6.63 -18.58 1.19
CA LYS A 38 -5.19 -18.77 1.25
C LYS A 38 -4.53 -17.43 0.95
N THR A 39 -3.47 -17.09 1.68
CA THR A 39 -2.70 -15.84 1.53
C THR A 39 -1.24 -16.11 1.21
N GLU A 40 -0.94 -17.26 0.60
CA GLU A 40 0.41 -17.64 0.20
C GLU A 40 1.05 -16.58 -0.71
N GLY A 41 2.25 -16.14 -0.38
CA GLY A 41 3.00 -15.11 -1.12
C GLY A 41 2.67 -13.67 -0.68
N LEU A 42 1.75 -13.49 0.27
CA LEU A 42 1.47 -12.19 0.88
C LEU A 42 2.19 -12.06 2.23
N PRO A 43 3.22 -11.21 2.37
CA PRO A 43 3.98 -11.12 3.61
C PRO A 43 3.14 -10.55 4.76
N PRO A 44 3.09 -11.19 5.95
CA PRO A 44 2.35 -10.65 7.10
C PRO A 44 2.83 -9.24 7.51
N ALA A 45 4.14 -9.00 7.41
CA ALA A 45 4.75 -7.72 7.74
C ALA A 45 4.24 -6.57 6.86
N MET A 46 3.87 -6.83 5.60
CA MET A 46 3.35 -5.82 4.69
C MET A 46 2.05 -5.23 5.22
N GLY A 47 1.03 -6.06 5.47
CA GLY A 47 -0.28 -5.60 5.96
C GLY A 47 -0.18 -4.89 7.32
N PHE A 48 0.71 -5.35 8.20
CA PHE A 48 0.93 -4.72 9.50
C PHE A 48 1.64 -3.36 9.40
N LEU A 49 2.72 -3.27 8.62
CA LEU A 49 3.45 -2.02 8.42
C LEU A 49 2.58 -0.95 7.74
N TRP A 50 1.75 -1.36 6.78
CA TRP A 50 0.78 -0.48 6.13
C TRP A 50 -0.35 -0.05 7.05
N ALA A 51 -0.86 -0.94 7.90
CA ALA A 51 -1.83 -0.54 8.92
C ALA A 51 -1.23 0.52 9.86
N ILE A 52 -0.01 0.30 10.37
CA ILE A 52 0.63 1.26 11.28
C ILE A 52 1.01 2.56 10.57
N CYS A 53 1.43 2.53 9.31
CA CYS A 53 1.79 3.75 8.58
C CYS A 53 0.60 4.68 8.34
N ALA A 54 -0.63 4.15 8.32
CA ALA A 54 -1.84 4.93 8.18
C ALA A 54 -2.03 5.94 9.33
N VAL A 55 -1.56 5.63 10.53
CA VAL A 55 -1.66 6.51 11.71
C VAL A 55 -0.89 7.82 11.51
N PRO A 56 0.45 7.82 11.32
CA PRO A 56 1.18 9.06 11.08
C PRO A 56 0.74 9.74 9.78
N MET A 57 0.33 8.98 8.75
CA MET A 57 -0.20 9.57 7.52
C MET A 57 -1.51 10.35 7.76
N GLY A 58 -2.44 9.78 8.54
CA GLY A 58 -3.71 10.41 8.91
C GLY A 58 -3.49 11.65 9.78
N VAL A 59 -2.62 11.56 10.79
CA VAL A 59 -2.22 12.70 11.64
C VAL A 59 -1.70 13.85 10.77
N TYR A 60 -0.76 13.57 9.87
CA TYR A 60 -0.17 14.58 8.98
C TYR A 60 -1.22 15.29 8.14
N LEU A 61 -2.09 14.53 7.45
CA LEU A 61 -3.11 15.11 6.57
C LEU A 61 -4.21 15.87 7.35
N ILE A 62 -4.57 15.43 8.56
CA ILE A 62 -5.54 16.11 9.41
C ILE A 62 -4.97 17.42 9.99
N LEU A 63 -3.69 17.44 10.37
CA LEU A 63 -3.02 18.65 10.87
C LEU A 63 -2.78 19.68 9.77
N GLN A 64 -2.42 19.22 8.57
CA GLN A 64 -2.30 20.07 7.38
C GLN A 64 -3.64 20.63 6.88
N GLU A 65 -4.77 20.19 7.47
CA GLU A 65 -6.13 20.60 7.09
C GLU A 65 -6.41 20.48 5.59
N VAL A 66 -5.85 19.44 4.95
CA VAL A 66 -6.08 19.18 3.53
C VAL A 66 -7.55 18.82 3.27
N ASN A 67 -7.95 18.77 2.00
CA ASN A 67 -9.30 18.39 1.61
C ASN A 67 -9.75 17.05 2.23
N LEU A 68 -11.04 16.99 2.59
CA LEU A 68 -11.63 15.87 3.32
C LEU A 68 -11.36 14.48 2.69
N PRO A 69 -11.41 14.28 1.36
CA PRO A 69 -11.08 12.99 0.76
C PRO A 69 -9.66 12.50 1.11
N MET A 70 -8.68 13.40 1.14
CA MET A 70 -7.30 13.06 1.49
C MET A 70 -7.16 12.74 2.99
N GLN A 71 -7.95 13.35 3.87
CA GLN A 71 -7.97 12.97 5.29
C GLN A 71 -8.60 11.59 5.53
N ILE A 72 -9.62 11.22 4.72
CA ILE A 72 -10.32 9.93 4.83
C ILE A 72 -9.46 8.79 4.26
N GLN A 73 -8.64 9.05 3.25
CA GLN A 73 -7.88 8.01 2.54
C GLN A 73 -7.00 7.15 3.46
N PRO A 74 -6.18 7.70 4.39
CA PRO A 74 -5.37 6.90 5.30
C PRO A 74 -6.22 6.02 6.21
N GLN A 75 -7.40 6.49 6.62
CA GLN A 75 -8.30 5.73 7.50
C GLN A 75 -8.81 4.47 6.81
N ILE A 76 -9.23 4.61 5.55
CA ILE A 76 -9.68 3.50 4.73
C ILE A 76 -8.51 2.56 4.44
N PHE A 77 -7.36 3.11 4.03
CA PHE A 77 -6.16 2.34 3.74
C PHE A 77 -5.67 1.54 4.95
N GLY A 78 -5.58 2.16 6.12
CA GLY A 78 -5.17 1.51 7.37
C GLY A 78 -6.15 0.42 7.79
N THR A 79 -7.45 0.67 7.65
CA THR A 79 -8.50 -0.31 7.96
C THR A 79 -8.39 -1.54 7.06
N PHE A 80 -8.28 -1.34 5.74
CA PHE A 80 -8.14 -2.43 4.79
C PHE A 80 -6.82 -3.18 4.95
N SER A 81 -5.73 -2.49 5.29
CA SER A 81 -4.45 -3.12 5.60
C SER A 81 -4.53 -4.00 6.85
N ALA A 82 -5.22 -3.55 7.91
CA ALA A 82 -5.47 -4.36 9.10
C ALA A 82 -6.33 -5.60 8.80
N ILE A 83 -7.34 -5.47 7.94
CA ILE A 83 -8.16 -6.60 7.48
C ILE A 83 -7.31 -7.61 6.70
N ILE A 84 -6.46 -7.15 5.79
CA ILE A 84 -5.52 -8.02 5.06
C ILE A 84 -4.60 -8.75 6.05
N TRP A 85 -4.04 -8.04 7.02
CA TRP A 85 -3.21 -8.64 8.06
C TRP A 85 -3.97 -9.72 8.84
N ALA A 86 -5.21 -9.46 9.24
CA ALA A 86 -6.06 -10.44 9.91
C ALA A 86 -6.38 -11.67 9.02
N GLN A 87 -6.61 -11.46 7.71
CA GLN A 87 -6.77 -12.56 6.76
C GLN A 87 -5.52 -13.43 6.66
N ILE A 88 -4.33 -12.82 6.68
CA ILE A 88 -3.05 -13.55 6.68
C ILE A 88 -2.90 -14.40 7.95
N LEU A 89 -3.22 -13.83 9.12
CA LEU A 89 -3.19 -14.57 10.38
C LEU A 89 -4.14 -15.78 10.36
N HIS A 90 -5.35 -15.57 9.85
CA HIS A 90 -6.37 -16.62 9.81
C HIS A 90 -6.05 -17.74 8.80
N TYR A 91 -5.65 -17.39 7.57
CA TYR A 91 -5.48 -18.36 6.50
C TYR A 91 -4.12 -19.05 6.46
N ASP A 92 -3.05 -18.42 6.98
CA ASP A 92 -1.69 -18.94 6.86
C ASP A 92 -1.06 -19.28 8.22
N HIS A 93 -1.45 -18.60 9.30
CA HIS A 93 -0.86 -18.78 10.64
C HIS A 93 -1.76 -19.56 11.61
N SER A 94 -2.81 -20.23 11.10
CA SER A 94 -3.71 -21.09 11.89
C SER A 94 -4.43 -20.38 13.05
N TYR A 95 -4.58 -19.05 13.00
CA TYR A 95 -5.42 -18.35 13.97
C TYR A 95 -6.88 -18.70 13.71
N THR A 96 -7.65 -18.91 14.78
CA THR A 96 -9.10 -19.03 14.67
C THR A 96 -9.70 -17.71 14.21
N SER A 97 -10.85 -17.76 13.54
CA SER A 97 -11.53 -16.56 13.02
C SER A 97 -11.79 -15.52 14.13
N GLN A 98 -12.14 -15.97 15.34
CA GLN A 98 -12.31 -15.11 16.50
C GLN A 98 -11.01 -14.42 16.91
N LYS A 99 -9.90 -15.16 17.04
CA LYS A 99 -8.60 -14.59 17.42
C LYS A 99 -8.11 -13.56 16.40
N ALA A 100 -8.25 -13.86 15.09
CA ALA A 100 -7.89 -12.93 14.03
C ALA A 100 -8.76 -11.66 14.05
N THR A 101 -10.07 -11.80 14.32
CA THR A 101 -10.98 -10.66 14.44
C THR A 101 -10.64 -9.80 15.65
N PHE A 102 -10.39 -10.39 16.83
CA PHE A 102 -9.98 -9.64 18.01
C PHE A 102 -8.63 -8.93 17.81
N ALA A 103 -7.68 -9.57 17.13
CA ALA A 103 -6.40 -8.93 16.78
C ALA A 103 -6.62 -7.74 15.85
N CYS A 104 -7.48 -7.87 14.84
CA CYS A 104 -7.84 -6.78 13.92
C CYS A 104 -8.48 -5.61 14.66
N VAL A 105 -9.52 -5.86 15.45
CA VAL A 105 -10.24 -4.83 16.20
C VAL A 105 -9.35 -4.17 17.23
N GLY A 106 -8.52 -4.96 17.94
CA GLY A 106 -7.54 -4.44 18.88
C GLY A 106 -6.51 -3.53 18.22
N LEU A 107 -5.98 -3.92 17.05
CA LEU A 107 -5.07 -3.10 16.27
C LEU A 107 -5.73 -1.79 15.84
N LEU A 108 -6.96 -1.83 15.31
CA LEU A 108 -7.69 -0.63 14.89
C LEU A 108 -8.01 0.31 16.07
N ALA A 109 -8.37 -0.24 17.24
CA ALA A 109 -8.61 0.55 18.44
C ALA A 109 -7.34 1.25 18.93
N ILE A 110 -6.20 0.55 18.90
CA ILE A 110 -4.89 1.14 19.24
C ILE A 110 -4.52 2.23 18.23
N MET A 111 -4.66 1.96 16.94
CA MET A 111 -4.38 2.92 15.87
C MET A 111 -5.20 4.20 16.05
N GLY A 112 -6.52 4.08 16.22
CA GLY A 112 -7.41 5.23 16.44
C GLY A 112 -7.08 5.99 17.73
N GLY A 113 -6.73 5.30 18.81
CA GLY A 113 -6.32 5.92 20.07
C GLY A 113 -5.01 6.69 19.95
N VAL A 114 -4.00 6.11 19.29
CA VAL A 114 -2.70 6.75 19.05
C VAL A 114 -2.86 7.94 18.10
N GLU A 115 -3.63 7.79 17.02
CA GLU A 115 -3.92 8.88 16.10
C GLU A 115 -4.61 10.06 16.79
N ALA A 116 -5.66 9.79 17.56
CA ALA A 116 -6.37 10.83 18.31
C ALA A 116 -5.44 11.54 19.30
N LEU A 117 -4.60 10.80 20.02
CA LEU A 117 -3.61 11.36 20.94
C LEU A 117 -2.61 12.26 20.19
N LEU A 118 -2.08 11.81 19.06
CA LEU A 118 -1.13 12.58 18.25
C LEU A 118 -1.77 13.85 17.69
N ILE A 119 -2.99 13.77 17.15
CA ILE A 119 -3.72 14.95 16.66
C ILE A 119 -3.92 15.97 17.77
N LEU A 120 -4.43 15.55 18.93
CA LEU A 120 -4.71 16.45 20.05
C LEU A 120 -3.43 17.10 20.60
N THR A 121 -2.33 16.35 20.67
CA THR A 121 -1.05 16.86 21.20
C THR A 121 -0.31 17.74 20.21
N LEU A 122 -0.28 17.38 18.92
CA LEU A 122 0.46 18.11 17.88
C LEU A 122 -0.31 19.30 17.30
N ARG A 123 -1.64 19.33 17.43
CA ARG A 123 -2.44 20.49 17.03
C ARG A 123 -2.10 21.75 17.85
N ILE A 124 -1.69 21.58 19.12
CA ILE A 124 -1.29 22.70 19.99
C ILE A 124 -0.06 23.46 19.45
N PRO A 125 1.10 22.81 19.18
CA PRO A 125 2.25 23.48 18.58
C PRO A 125 1.98 23.91 17.13
N TYR A 126 1.23 23.13 16.36
CA TYR A 126 0.88 23.49 14.98
C TYR A 126 0.12 24.83 14.91
N ASN A 127 -0.89 25.01 15.76
CA ASN A 127 -1.64 26.28 15.85
C ASN A 127 -0.79 27.46 16.35
N LYS A 128 0.36 27.19 16.98
CA LYS A 128 1.36 28.21 17.36
C LYS A 128 2.36 28.50 16.25
N GLY A 129 2.17 27.94 15.05
CA GLY A 129 3.06 28.09 13.90
C GLY A 129 4.28 27.17 13.90
N ILE A 130 4.35 26.20 14.82
CA ILE A 130 5.45 25.24 14.90
C ILE A 130 5.11 24.00 14.06
N THR A 131 5.65 23.93 12.85
CA THR A 131 5.28 22.91 11.85
C THR A 131 6.25 21.72 11.74
N TRP A 132 7.46 21.79 12.32
CA TRP A 132 8.42 20.67 12.22
C TRP A 132 7.89 19.33 12.78
N PRO A 133 7.10 19.28 13.88
CA PRO A 133 6.63 18.00 14.42
C PRO A 133 5.71 17.29 13.44
N ASP A 134 4.88 18.04 12.74
CA ASP A 134 3.97 17.53 11.73
C ASP A 134 4.74 16.97 10.52
N LEU A 135 5.74 17.71 10.02
CA LEU A 135 6.64 17.24 8.96
C LEU A 135 7.38 15.96 9.34
N LEU A 136 7.81 15.82 10.60
CA LEU A 136 8.45 14.61 11.11
C LEU A 136 7.50 13.41 11.05
N VAL A 137 6.24 13.60 11.46
CA VAL A 137 5.21 12.55 11.40
C VAL A 137 4.93 12.15 9.95
N GLY A 138 4.82 13.12 9.03
CA GLY A 138 4.71 12.85 7.60
C GLY A 138 5.90 12.05 7.05
N ALA A 139 7.13 12.41 7.41
CA ALA A 139 8.33 11.68 7.00
C ALA A 139 8.35 10.23 7.52
N ILE A 140 7.93 10.01 8.78
CA ILE A 140 7.77 8.66 9.35
C ILE A 140 6.76 7.86 8.55
N ALA A 141 5.62 8.46 8.16
CA ALA A 141 4.61 7.81 7.33
C ALA A 141 5.20 7.35 5.99
N THR A 142 5.94 8.22 5.30
CA THR A 142 6.58 7.89 4.02
C THR A 142 7.57 6.73 4.15
N VAL A 143 8.41 6.73 5.20
CA VAL A 143 9.37 5.64 5.45
C VAL A 143 8.66 4.33 5.74
N LEU A 144 7.61 4.34 6.56
CA LEU A 144 6.85 3.13 6.89
C LEU A 144 6.09 2.59 5.66
N LEU A 145 5.52 3.46 4.83
CA LEU A 145 4.85 3.07 3.59
C LEU A 145 5.80 2.35 2.64
N ALA A 146 6.96 2.97 2.37
CA ALA A 146 8.02 2.36 1.56
C ALA A 146 8.57 1.07 2.21
N GLY A 147 8.74 1.08 3.53
CA GLY A 147 9.15 -0.08 4.31
C GLY A 147 8.18 -1.26 4.19
N GLY A 148 6.88 -1.01 4.13
CA GLY A 148 5.85 -2.03 3.93
C GLY A 148 5.90 -2.73 2.57
N MET A 149 6.54 -2.10 1.56
CA MET A 149 6.80 -2.73 0.26
C MET A 149 8.00 -3.68 0.28
N LEU A 150 8.98 -3.48 1.17
CA LEU A 150 10.20 -4.30 1.20
C LEU A 150 9.93 -5.80 1.38
N PRO A 151 9.02 -6.25 2.28
CA PRO A 151 8.66 -7.66 2.39
C PRO A 151 8.21 -8.29 1.08
N ILE A 152 7.54 -7.54 0.20
CA ILE A 152 7.10 -8.02 -1.11
C ILE A 152 8.32 -8.36 -1.96
N TYR A 153 9.32 -7.48 -1.99
CA TYR A 153 10.56 -7.69 -2.74
C TYR A 153 11.36 -8.89 -2.24
N PHE A 154 11.41 -9.12 -0.92
CA PHE A 154 12.01 -10.33 -0.37
C PHE A 154 11.29 -11.59 -0.83
N GLU A 155 9.95 -11.56 -0.86
CA GLU A 155 9.14 -12.68 -1.33
C GLU A 155 9.31 -12.93 -2.84
N LEU A 156 9.45 -11.88 -3.64
CA LEU A 156 9.81 -11.98 -5.06
C LEU A 156 11.18 -12.64 -5.22
N GLY A 157 12.19 -12.24 -4.45
CA GLY A 157 13.52 -12.84 -4.47
C GLY A 157 13.49 -14.34 -4.17
N LYS A 158 12.77 -14.76 -3.12
CA LYS A 158 12.60 -16.18 -2.77
C LYS A 158 11.92 -17.00 -3.87
N ARG A 159 11.06 -16.37 -4.66
CA ARG A 159 10.27 -17.02 -5.73
C ARG A 159 10.82 -16.74 -7.14
N GLN A 160 12.12 -16.41 -7.24
CA GLN A 160 12.82 -16.15 -8.51
C GLN A 160 12.19 -15.05 -9.38
N GLY A 161 11.53 -14.07 -8.76
CA GLY A 161 10.83 -12.96 -9.42
C GLY A 161 9.35 -13.22 -9.69
N ARG A 162 8.80 -14.39 -9.31
CA ARG A 162 7.37 -14.65 -9.48
C ARG A 162 6.54 -13.96 -8.40
N VAL A 163 5.73 -13.01 -8.82
CA VAL A 163 4.61 -12.47 -8.02
C VAL A 163 3.57 -13.56 -7.74
N ILE A 164 3.29 -13.84 -6.47
CA ILE A 164 2.25 -14.75 -5.97
C ILE A 164 1.53 -14.08 -4.81
N GLY A 165 0.24 -14.34 -4.66
CA GLY A 165 -0.56 -13.81 -3.54
C GLY A 165 -1.09 -12.41 -3.79
N ILE A 166 -0.35 -11.58 -4.55
CA ILE A 166 -0.78 -10.24 -4.95
C ILE A 166 -1.80 -10.30 -6.10
N ASN A 167 -2.90 -9.58 -5.94
CA ASN A 167 -3.95 -9.41 -6.93
C ASN A 167 -3.56 -8.32 -7.93
N TRP A 168 -3.60 -8.64 -9.22
CA TRP A 168 -3.23 -7.72 -10.30
C TRP A 168 -4.15 -6.51 -10.46
N VAL A 169 -5.43 -6.64 -10.08
CA VAL A 169 -6.39 -5.52 -10.09
C VAL A 169 -6.07 -4.55 -8.97
N PHE A 170 -5.75 -5.05 -7.78
CA PHE A 170 -5.24 -4.22 -6.67
C PHE A 170 -4.01 -3.43 -7.13
N LEU A 171 -2.97 -4.10 -7.63
CA LEU A 171 -1.73 -3.44 -8.05
C LEU A 171 -1.99 -2.38 -9.13
N CYS A 172 -2.90 -2.65 -10.07
CA CYS A 172 -3.25 -1.70 -11.13
C CYS A 172 -3.95 -0.45 -10.58
N ILE A 173 -4.93 -0.62 -9.68
CA ILE A 173 -5.64 0.51 -9.06
C ILE A 173 -4.67 1.35 -8.23
N ASP A 174 -3.76 0.71 -7.50
CA ASP A 174 -2.74 1.39 -6.69
C ASP A 174 -1.81 2.26 -7.55
N THR A 175 -1.29 1.69 -8.64
CA THR A 175 -0.46 2.42 -9.61
C THR A 175 -1.20 3.56 -10.28
N LEU A 176 -2.48 3.37 -10.64
CA LEU A 176 -3.30 4.46 -11.17
C LEU A 176 -3.50 5.57 -10.12
N GLY A 177 -3.74 5.21 -8.86
CA GLY A 177 -3.80 6.18 -7.75
C GLY A 177 -2.55 7.05 -7.67
N GLY A 178 -1.38 6.43 -7.74
CA GLY A 178 -0.08 7.14 -7.75
C GLY A 178 0.12 8.01 -8.98
N LEU A 179 -0.16 7.49 -10.18
CA LEU A 179 0.02 8.24 -11.44
C LEU A 179 -0.89 9.46 -11.51
N PHE A 180 -2.18 9.32 -11.19
CA PHE A 180 -3.12 10.44 -11.19
C PHE A 180 -2.75 11.50 -10.14
N SER A 181 -2.22 11.09 -8.99
CA SER A 181 -1.73 12.01 -7.95
C SER A 181 -0.46 12.75 -8.38
N ILE A 182 0.46 12.11 -9.12
CA ILE A 182 1.61 12.79 -9.74
C ILE A 182 1.13 13.78 -10.80
N PHE A 183 0.18 13.40 -11.66
CA PHE A 183 -0.37 14.31 -12.68
C PHE A 183 -1.06 15.53 -12.05
N ALA A 184 -1.72 15.36 -10.91
CA ALA A 184 -2.29 16.46 -10.14
C ALA A 184 -1.21 17.44 -9.68
N LEU A 185 -0.13 16.95 -9.07
CA LEU A 185 1.01 17.79 -8.64
C LEU A 185 1.64 18.55 -9.80
N VAL A 186 1.83 17.89 -10.94
CA VAL A 186 2.36 18.53 -12.16
C VAL A 186 1.41 19.62 -12.66
N ALA A 187 0.09 19.37 -12.63
CA ALA A 187 -0.94 20.33 -13.04
C ALA A 187 -1.13 21.50 -12.07
N GLN A 188 -0.68 21.36 -10.81
CA GLN A 188 -0.73 22.42 -9.79
C GLN A 188 0.40 23.44 -9.95
N GLY A 189 1.55 23.05 -10.54
CA GLY A 189 2.69 23.94 -10.78
C GLY A 189 3.54 24.28 -9.55
N SER A 190 3.03 24.08 -8.33
CA SER A 190 3.80 24.10 -7.08
C SER A 190 4.11 22.68 -6.65
N PHE A 191 5.35 22.23 -6.84
CA PHE A 191 5.72 20.87 -6.48
C PHE A 191 5.90 20.75 -4.97
N ASP A 192 4.91 20.18 -4.27
CA ASP A 192 5.11 19.69 -2.91
C ASP A 192 6.06 18.49 -2.98
N ILE A 193 7.32 18.73 -2.59
CA ILE A 193 8.41 17.76 -2.69
C ILE A 193 8.09 16.51 -1.87
N LEU A 194 7.46 16.65 -0.69
CA LEU A 194 7.22 15.52 0.19
C LEU A 194 6.15 14.58 -0.40
N GLY A 195 5.00 15.15 -0.81
CA GLY A 195 3.94 14.38 -1.48
C GLY A 195 4.42 13.79 -2.81
N GLY A 196 5.14 14.57 -3.62
CA GLY A 196 5.68 14.11 -4.90
C GLY A 196 6.66 12.95 -4.76
N VAL A 197 7.58 13.01 -3.79
CA VAL A 197 8.53 11.92 -3.51
C VAL A 197 7.77 10.65 -3.11
N MET A 198 6.78 10.76 -2.23
CA MET A 198 5.98 9.60 -1.81
C MET A 198 5.31 8.91 -3.00
N TYR A 199 4.66 9.68 -3.89
CA TYR A 199 3.94 9.12 -5.03
C TYR A 199 4.89 8.48 -6.05
N ILE A 200 6.03 9.12 -6.33
CA ILE A 200 7.05 8.58 -7.23
C ILE A 200 7.63 7.28 -6.67
N VAL A 201 7.96 7.24 -5.37
CA VAL A 201 8.50 6.04 -4.72
C VAL A 201 7.53 4.87 -4.84
N VAL A 202 6.24 5.08 -4.57
CA VAL A 202 5.20 4.04 -4.71
C VAL A 202 5.14 3.53 -6.15
N VAL A 203 5.00 4.42 -7.14
CA VAL A 203 4.92 4.04 -8.56
C VAL A 203 6.17 3.28 -9.01
N VAL A 204 7.36 3.74 -8.64
CA VAL A 204 8.62 3.06 -8.99
C VAL A 204 8.68 1.66 -8.36
N LEU A 205 8.31 1.53 -7.09
CA LEU A 205 8.29 0.24 -6.40
C LEU A 205 7.25 -0.71 -7.01
N GLU A 206 6.13 -0.22 -7.52
CA GLU A 206 5.14 -1.07 -8.18
C GLU A 206 5.58 -1.48 -9.58
N LEU A 207 6.19 -0.57 -10.35
CA LEU A 207 6.80 -0.89 -11.64
C LEU A 207 7.86 -1.99 -11.48
N GLY A 208 8.63 -1.97 -10.40
CA GLY A 208 9.57 -3.06 -10.08
C GLY A 208 8.88 -4.42 -9.88
N ILE A 209 7.69 -4.46 -9.27
CA ILE A 209 6.88 -5.68 -9.11
C ILE A 209 6.40 -6.19 -10.48
N TYR A 210 5.90 -5.30 -11.34
CA TYR A 210 5.49 -5.65 -12.71
C TYR A 210 6.67 -6.21 -13.51
N LEU A 211 7.80 -5.51 -13.51
CA LEU A 211 9.01 -5.91 -14.23
C LEU A 211 9.52 -7.27 -13.76
N SER A 212 9.56 -7.50 -12.45
CA SER A 212 9.98 -8.77 -11.86
C SER A 212 9.12 -9.94 -12.38
N HIS A 213 7.79 -9.77 -12.40
CA HIS A 213 6.91 -10.81 -12.94
C HIS A 213 7.06 -11.01 -14.45
N ILE A 214 7.23 -9.93 -15.22
CA ILE A 214 7.43 -10.01 -16.67
C ILE A 214 8.73 -10.75 -16.98
N ILE A 215 9.82 -10.41 -16.29
CA ILE A 215 11.12 -11.09 -16.42
C ILE A 215 10.96 -12.58 -16.09
N TRP A 216 10.29 -12.92 -14.99
CA TRP A 216 10.00 -14.32 -14.65
C TRP A 216 9.21 -15.04 -15.74
N ARG A 217 8.17 -14.39 -16.30
CA ARG A 217 7.33 -14.95 -17.38
C ARG A 217 8.11 -15.23 -18.66
N ILE A 218 9.10 -14.40 -18.98
CA ILE A 218 9.98 -14.54 -20.14
C ILE A 218 11.01 -15.64 -19.88
N ARG A 219 11.71 -15.58 -18.74
CA ARG A 219 12.75 -16.56 -18.36
C ARG A 219 12.23 -17.98 -18.30
N PHE A 220 11.04 -18.18 -17.75
CA PHE A 220 10.43 -19.51 -17.58
C PHE A 220 9.35 -19.80 -18.62
N ARG A 221 9.44 -19.19 -19.81
CA ARG A 221 8.47 -19.39 -20.89
C ARG A 221 8.40 -20.85 -21.33
N GLU A 222 9.53 -21.53 -21.41
CA GLU A 222 9.62 -22.94 -21.83
C GLU A 222 9.03 -23.87 -20.76
N ALA A 223 9.48 -23.74 -19.50
CA ALA A 223 8.91 -24.48 -18.37
C ALA A 223 7.40 -24.26 -18.22
N ARG A 224 6.89 -23.05 -18.52
CA ARG A 224 5.43 -22.78 -18.53
C ARG A 224 4.71 -23.46 -19.70
N LYS A 225 5.32 -23.56 -20.87
CA LYS A 225 4.76 -24.31 -22.00
C LYS A 225 4.69 -25.79 -21.66
N GLU A 226 5.77 -26.33 -21.08
CA GLU A 226 5.86 -27.73 -20.66
C GLU A 226 4.86 -28.05 -19.55
N ALA A 227 4.71 -27.18 -18.55
CA ALA A 227 3.67 -27.32 -17.51
C ALA A 227 2.25 -27.34 -18.11
N LYS A 228 1.98 -26.47 -19.09
CA LYS A 228 0.68 -26.44 -19.78
C LYS A 228 0.43 -27.71 -20.61
N LEU A 229 1.47 -28.26 -21.24
CA LEU A 229 1.40 -29.48 -22.04
C LEU A 229 1.26 -30.74 -21.17
N SER A 230 1.98 -30.79 -20.04
CA SER A 230 1.99 -31.93 -19.13
C SER A 230 0.84 -31.92 -18.11
N GLY A 231 0.08 -30.82 -18.02
CA GLY A 231 -0.97 -30.63 -17.01
C GLY A 231 -0.44 -30.47 -15.58
N ARG A 232 0.88 -30.36 -15.39
CA ARG A 232 1.54 -30.22 -14.08
C ARG A 232 1.65 -28.77 -13.66
N ASN A 233 1.88 -28.52 -12.37
CA ASN A 233 2.18 -27.19 -11.90
C ASN A 233 3.57 -26.75 -12.41
N VAL A 234 3.72 -25.47 -12.74
CA VAL A 234 4.99 -24.88 -13.21
C VAL A 234 6.10 -25.11 -12.19
N GLU A 235 5.77 -25.10 -10.90
CA GLU A 235 6.72 -25.38 -9.81
C GLU A 235 7.29 -26.80 -9.88
N ASP A 236 6.46 -27.79 -10.22
CA ASP A 236 6.89 -29.19 -10.30
C ASP A 236 7.82 -29.38 -11.50
N VAL A 237 7.50 -28.74 -12.64
CA VAL A 237 8.36 -28.74 -13.82
C VAL A 237 9.70 -28.09 -13.51
N LEU A 238 9.71 -26.91 -12.88
CA LEU A 238 10.94 -26.21 -12.52
C LEU A 238 11.82 -27.00 -11.56
N ARG A 239 11.24 -27.73 -10.60
CA ARG A 239 11.97 -28.61 -9.70
C ARG A 239 12.60 -29.81 -10.42
N MET A 240 11.99 -30.29 -11.51
CA MET A 240 12.53 -31.38 -12.31
C MET A 240 13.63 -30.89 -13.27
N SER A 241 13.56 -29.64 -13.75
CA SER A 241 14.53 -29.06 -14.69
C SER A 241 15.82 -28.54 -14.05
N SER A 242 15.84 -28.28 -12.74
CA SER A 242 17.04 -27.94 -11.97
C SER A 242 17.46 -29.11 -11.07
N PRO A 243 18.21 -30.10 -11.59
CA PRO A 243 18.99 -30.96 -10.71
C PRO A 243 20.04 -30.10 -10.00
N ALA A 244 20.27 -30.40 -8.73
CA ALA A 244 21.12 -29.68 -7.79
C ALA A 244 22.47 -29.19 -8.36
#